data_AF-A0AA41X0U3-F1
#
_entry.id   AF-A0AA41X0U3-F1
#
_cell.length_a   1.000
_cell.length_b   1.000
_cell.length_c   1.000
_cell.angle_alpha   90.00
_cell.angle_beta   90.00
_cell.angle_gamma   90.00
#
_symmetry.space_group_name_H-M   'P 1'
#
loop_
_entity.id
_entity.type
_entity.pdbx_description
1 polymer ?
#
loop_
_entity_poly.entity_id
_entity_poly.type
_entity_poly.pdbx_seq_one_letter_code
_entity_poly.pdbx_strand_id
1 'polypeptide(L)'
;DSFLLSLLLPTLALQFGLSKAQLGMFTSVTAAGQIVGGILFGFVSDRIGRVRTALLCVGIYSLFSGLIAFAPDAHSFAALRFFGALGMGG
;
A
#
# COMPACT_ATOMS: atom_id res chain seq x y z
N ASP A 1 4.62 -7.70 0.94
CA ASP A 1 4.95 -6.36 0.39
C ASP A 1 6.03 -5.56 1.07
N SER A 2 6.14 -5.52 2.41
CA SER A 2 7.16 -4.67 3.06
C SER A 2 8.59 -5.03 2.62
N PHE A 3 8.84 -6.30 2.27
CA PHE A 3 10.09 -6.74 1.66
C PHE A 3 10.31 -6.19 0.23
N LEU A 4 9.27 -6.18 -0.62
CA LEU A 4 9.32 -5.59 -1.96
C LEU A 4 9.53 -4.07 -1.90
N LEU A 5 8.98 -3.38 -0.90
CA LEU A 5 9.28 -1.96 -0.66
C LEU A 5 10.74 -1.74 -0.32
N SER A 6 11.31 -2.52 0.61
CA SER A 6 12.74 -2.43 0.92
C SER A 6 13.64 -2.68 -0.29
N LEU A 7 13.22 -3.55 -1.22
CA LEU A 7 13.95 -3.83 -2.45
C LEU A 7 13.81 -2.71 -3.49
N LEU A 8 12.63 -2.08 -3.58
CA LEU A 8 12.33 -1.02 -4.56
C LEU A 8 12.66 0.40 -4.06
N LEU A 9 12.87 0.58 -2.77
CA LEU A 9 13.31 1.84 -2.16
C LEU A 9 14.55 2.44 -2.84
N PRO A 10 15.65 1.69 -3.06
CA PRO A 10 16.83 2.22 -3.75
C PRO A 10 16.59 2.49 -5.24
N THR A 11 15.73 1.72 -5.92
CA THR A 11 15.41 1.98 -7.33
C THR A 11 14.51 3.21 -7.50
N LEU A 12 13.52 3.40 -6.63
CA LEU A 12 12.69 4.61 -6.55
C LEU A 12 13.52 5.85 -6.22
N ALA A 13 14.53 5.73 -5.34
CA ALA A 13 15.46 6.80 -5.01
C ALA A 13 16.23 7.27 -6.25
N LEU A 14 16.70 6.33 -7.08
CA LEU A 14 17.44 6.61 -8.31
C LEU A 14 16.54 7.13 -9.43
N GLN A 15 15.33 6.59 -9.56
CA GLN A 15 14.42 6.91 -10.66
C GLN A 15 13.74 8.27 -10.50
N PHE A 16 13.46 8.69 -9.25
CA PHE A 16 12.79 9.96 -8.95
C PHE A 16 13.72 11.02 -8.31
N GLY A 17 15.00 10.70 -8.09
CA GLY A 17 15.95 11.64 -7.46
C GLY A 17 15.57 12.02 -6.03
N LEU A 18 14.89 11.13 -5.31
CA LEU A 18 14.30 11.41 -4.00
C LEU A 18 15.35 11.38 -2.89
N SER A 19 15.25 12.34 -1.95
CA SER A 19 16.08 12.36 -0.74
C SER A 19 15.72 11.21 0.21
N LYS A 20 16.70 10.73 1.00
CA LYS A 20 16.49 9.70 2.03
C LYS A 20 15.35 10.04 3.00
N ALA A 21 15.09 11.32 3.25
CA ALA A 21 13.99 11.78 4.08
C ALA A 21 12.60 11.47 3.47
N GLN A 22 12.45 11.64 2.15
CA GLN A 22 11.19 11.34 1.46
C GLN A 22 10.93 9.83 1.40
N LEU A 23 11.98 9.03 1.25
CA LEU A 23 11.90 7.57 1.30
C LEU A 23 11.42 7.07 2.67
N GLY A 24 11.89 7.70 3.76
CA GLY A 24 11.39 7.44 5.11
C GLY A 24 9.93 7.84 5.28
N MET A 25 9.50 8.98 4.73
CA MET A 25 8.09 9.36 4.75
C MET A 25 7.20 8.37 3.99
N PHE A 26 7.67 7.82 2.87
CA PHE A 26 6.91 6.82 2.10
C PHE A 26 6.67 5.52 2.88
N THR A 27 7.67 5.03 3.61
CA THR A 27 7.51 3.83 4.44
C THR A 27 6.58 4.09 5.62
N SER A 28 6.69 5.26 6.27
CA SER A 28 5.79 5.66 7.36
C SER A 28 4.33 5.78 6.90
N VAL A 29 4.07 6.42 5.76
CA VAL A 29 2.73 6.52 5.17
C VAL A 29 2.18 5.14 4.84
N THR A 30 3.00 4.26 4.26
CA THR A 30 2.57 2.89 3.95
C THR A 30 2.23 2.10 5.21
N ALA A 31 3.06 2.20 6.25
CA ALA A 31 2.82 1.54 7.54
C ALA A 31 1.54 2.06 8.21
N ALA A 32 1.31 3.39 8.17
CA ALA A 32 0.06 3.98 8.64
C ALA A 32 -1.15 3.46 7.86
N GLY A 33 -1.03 3.32 6.53
CA GLY A 33 -2.06 2.72 5.68
C GLY A 33 -2.39 1.28 6.05
N GLN A 34 -1.39 0.46 6.39
CA GLN A 34 -1.62 -0.92 6.86
C GLN A 34 -2.36 -0.97 8.19
N ILE A 35 -2.01 -0.09 9.14
CA ILE A 35 -2.67 -0.04 10.46
C ILE A 35 -4.13 0.39 10.30
N VAL A 36 -4.38 1.46 9.55
CA VAL A 36 -5.74 1.98 9.30
C VAL A 36 -6.57 0.95 8.53
N GLY A 37 -5.94 0.29 7.55
CA GLY A 37 -6.54 -0.76 6.75
C GLY A 37 -6.97 -1.94 7.62
N GLY A 38 -6.10 -2.40 8.51
CA GLY A 38 -6.41 -3.52 9.40
C GLY A 38 -7.52 -3.23 10.38
N ILE A 39 -7.61 -2.01 10.88
CA ILE A 39 -8.72 -1.61 11.76
C ILE A 39 -10.03 -1.56 10.97
N LEU A 40 -10.04 -0.90 9.80
CA LEU A 40 -11.24 -0.78 8.97
C LEU A 40 -11.71 -2.14 8.45
N PHE A 41 -10.83 -2.89 7.79
CA PHE A 41 -11.16 -4.21 7.25
C PHE A 41 -11.37 -5.25 8.35
N GLY A 42 -10.73 -5.14 9.51
CA GLY A 42 -11.05 -5.96 10.68
C GLY A 42 -12.49 -5.75 11.16
N PHE A 43 -12.93 -4.49 11.26
CA PHE A 43 -14.32 -4.15 11.62
C PHE A 43 -15.33 -4.63 10.57
N VAL A 44 -14.95 -4.55 9.29
CA VAL A 44 -15.76 -5.05 8.17
C VAL A 44 -15.83 -6.58 8.18
N SER A 45 -14.74 -7.27 8.55
CA SER A 45 -14.67 -8.73 8.69
C SER A 45 -15.66 -9.25 9.71
N ASP A 46 -15.80 -8.57 10.84
CA ASP A 46 -16.74 -8.94 11.89
C ASP A 46 -18.20 -8.77 11.46
N ARG A 47 -18.47 -7.87 10.50
CA ARG A 47 -19.85 -7.56 10.05
C ARG A 47 -20.31 -8.37 8.84
N ILE A 48 -19.43 -8.59 7.87
CA ILE A 48 -19.78 -9.20 6.56
C ILE A 48 -19.25 -10.65 6.46
N GLY A 49 -18.42 -11.07 7.42
CA GLY A 49 -17.80 -12.39 7.47
C GLY A 49 -16.38 -12.38 6.91
N ARG A 50 -15.53 -13.20 7.54
CA ARG A 50 -14.07 -13.26 7.31
C ARG A 50 -13.67 -13.50 5.84
N VAL A 51 -14.40 -14.36 5.14
CA VAL A 51 -14.08 -14.76 3.75
C VAL A 51 -14.37 -13.65 2.73
N ARG A 52 -15.51 -12.94 2.88
CA ARG A 52 -15.87 -11.84 1.97
C ARG A 52 -14.93 -10.66 2.12
N THR A 53 -14.49 -10.41 3.34
CA THR A 53 -13.57 -9.32 3.64
C THR A 53 -12.17 -9.62 3.11
N ALA A 54 -11.69 -10.85 3.24
CA ALA A 54 -10.45 -11.27 2.61
C ALA A 54 -10.48 -11.11 1.08
N LEU A 55 -11.61 -11.45 0.42
CA LEU A 55 -11.77 -11.22 -1.02
C LEU A 55 -11.78 -9.73 -1.40
N LEU A 56 -12.42 -8.88 -0.60
CA LEU A 56 -12.42 -7.42 -0.78
C LEU A 56 -11.01 -6.84 -0.63
N CYS A 57 -10.29 -7.24 0.42
CA CYS A 57 -8.90 -6.91 0.68
C CYS A 57 -8.00 -7.27 -0.51
N VAL A 58 -8.07 -8.52 -0.98
CA VAL A 58 -7.29 -9.02 -2.12
C VAL A 58 -7.68 -8.31 -3.42
N GLY A 59 -8.96 -8.02 -3.62
CA GLY A 59 -9.45 -7.28 -4.78
C GLY A 59 -8.92 -5.84 -4.83
N ILE A 60 -9.02 -5.12 -3.72
CA ILE A 60 -8.48 -3.76 -3.57
C ILE A 60 -6.97 -3.78 -3.77
N TYR A 61 -6.26 -4.66 -3.06
CA TYR A 61 -4.82 -4.78 -3.18
C TYR A 61 -4.38 -5.07 -4.63
N SER A 62 -5.02 -6.03 -5.32
CA SER A 62 -4.66 -6.39 -6.69
C SER A 62 -4.98 -5.27 -7.68
N LEU A 63 -6.12 -4.58 -7.51
CA LEU A 63 -6.51 -3.46 -8.36
C LEU A 63 -5.49 -2.32 -8.25
N PHE A 64 -5.20 -1.88 -7.02
CA PHE A 64 -4.24 -0.82 -6.78
C PHE A 64 -2.81 -1.22 -7.17
N SER A 65 -2.42 -2.48 -6.96
CA SER A 65 -1.12 -3.01 -7.41
C SER A 65 -0.98 -3.00 -8.94
N GLY A 66 -2.06 -3.34 -9.67
CA GLY A 66 -2.10 -3.21 -11.13
C GLY A 66 -2.01 -1.76 -11.60
N LEU A 67 -2.67 -0.83 -10.89
CA LEU A 67 -2.60 0.60 -11.19
C LEU A 67 -1.21 1.21 -10.94
N ILE A 68 -0.44 0.65 -9.99
CA ILE A 68 0.94 1.09 -9.72
C ILE A 68 1.82 0.92 -10.97
N ALA A 69 1.58 -0.10 -11.81
CA ALA A 69 2.34 -0.30 -13.05
C ALA A 69 2.17 0.85 -14.07
N PHE A 70 1.09 1.63 -13.94
CA PHE A 70 0.81 2.79 -14.79
C PHE A 70 1.15 4.13 -14.12
N ALA A 71 1.72 4.13 -12.92
CA ALA A 71 2.00 5.36 -12.18
C ALA A 71 3.26 6.07 -12.72
N PRO A 72 3.14 7.29 -13.30
CA PRO A 72 4.29 8.01 -13.86
C PRO A 72 5.06 8.84 -12.82
N ASP A 73 4.45 9.15 -11.67
CA ASP A 73 4.98 10.05 -10.65
C ASP A 73 5.12 9.39 -9.27
N ALA A 74 6.14 9.79 -8.50
CA ALA A 74 6.39 9.30 -7.14
C ALA A 74 5.20 9.50 -6.18
N HIS A 75 4.48 10.62 -6.31
CA HIS A 75 3.30 10.90 -5.51
C HIS A 75 2.12 9.98 -5.85
N SER A 76 1.90 9.73 -7.14
CA SER A 76 0.87 8.82 -7.64
C SER A 76 1.18 7.38 -7.22
N PHE A 77 2.44 6.96 -7.35
CA PHE A 77 2.93 5.66 -6.90
C PHE A 77 2.64 5.46 -5.41
N ALA A 78 2.92 6.46 -4.58
CA ALA A 78 2.70 6.39 -3.15
C ALA A 78 1.25 6.44 -2.71
N ALA A 79 0.42 7.26 -3.37
CA ALA A 79 -1.01 7.29 -3.12
C ALA A 79 -1.64 5.93 -3.44
N LEU A 80 -1.37 5.39 -4.64
CA LEU A 80 -1.82 4.06 -5.04
C LEU A 80 -1.31 2.97 -4.08
N ARG A 81 -0.07 3.09 -3.60
CA ARG A 81 0.50 2.16 -2.62
C ARG A 81 -0.13 2.28 -1.24
N PHE A 82 -0.50 3.47 -0.80
CA PHE A 82 -1.26 3.68 0.44
C PHE A 82 -2.62 3.01 0.37
N PHE A 83 -3.35 3.20 -0.73
CA PHE A 83 -4.64 2.53 -0.96
C PHE A 83 -4.52 1.01 -1.13
N GLY A 84 -3.48 0.51 -1.80
CA GLY A 84 -3.19 -0.92 -1.86
C GLY A 84 -2.81 -1.50 -0.49
N ALA A 85 -2.05 -0.76 0.32
CA ALA A 85 -1.64 -1.16 1.66
C ALA A 85 -2.81 -1.18 2.66
N LEU A 86 -3.80 -0.30 2.49
CA LEU A 86 -5.06 -0.36 3.23
C LEU A 86 -5.75 -1.72 3.04
N GLY A 87 -5.72 -2.28 1.82
CA GLY A 87 -6.31 -3.58 1.51
C GLY A 87 -5.58 -4.79 2.10
N MET A 88 -4.33 -4.66 2.57
CA MET A 88 -3.59 -5.78 3.17
C MET A 88 -3.54 -5.77 4.69
N GLY A 89 -4.13 -4.77 5.34
CA GLY A 89 -4.08 -4.65 6.80
C GLY A 89 -4.94 -5.68 7.55
N GLY A 90 -5.88 -6.37 6.87
CA GLY A 90 -6.87 -7.27 7.48
C GLY A 90 -6.58 -8.75 7.29
#